data_AF-A0A387BIA7-F1
#
_entry.id   AF-A0A387BIA7-F1
#
_cell.length_a   1.000
_cell.length_b   1.000
_cell.length_c   1.000
_cell.angle_alpha   90.00
_cell.angle_beta   90.00
_cell.angle_gamma   90.00
#
_symmetry.space_group_name_H-M   'P 1'
#
loop_
_entity.id
_entity.type
_entity.pdbx_description
1 polymer ?
#
loop_
_entity_poly.entity_id
_entity_poly.type
_entity_poly.pdbx_seq_one_letter_code
_entity_poly.pdbx_strand_id
1 'polypeptide(L)'
;MRHKRMEIPENDHPHIEEISNTSPKVESAVMKLIVDGYLHGAQTCELHDGKILGVSIHHGACDNVHFFIDNNHKITVEVHQGMSRITVMKNKNIEDIEYILPFTKCFGVTEGQVMQNYSEE
;
A
#
# COMPACT_ATOMS: atom_id res chain seq x y z
N MET A 1 -53.75 8.63 -13.48
CA MET A 1 -52.56 9.45 -13.15
C MET A 1 -51.36 8.81 -13.83
N ARG A 2 -50.64 9.53 -14.70
CA ARG A 2 -49.49 9.01 -15.45
C ARG A 2 -48.22 9.21 -14.63
N HIS A 3 -47.55 8.12 -14.25
CA HIS A 3 -46.24 8.19 -13.59
C HIS A 3 -45.21 8.75 -14.56
N LYS A 4 -44.67 9.92 -14.24
CA LYS A 4 -43.57 10.58 -14.95
C LYS A 4 -42.28 9.85 -14.55
N ARG A 5 -41.70 9.04 -15.46
CA ARG A 5 -40.34 8.50 -15.28
C ARG A 5 -39.38 9.70 -15.24
N MET A 6 -38.72 9.89 -14.10
CA MET A 6 -37.58 10.78 -13.98
C MET A 6 -36.38 10.00 -14.53
N GLU A 7 -35.94 10.33 -15.73
CA GLU A 7 -34.67 9.85 -16.25
C GLU A 7 -33.57 10.59 -15.48
N ILE A 8 -32.81 9.85 -14.69
CA ILE A 8 -31.61 10.36 -14.02
C ILE A 8 -30.55 10.47 -15.12
N PRO A 9 -30.01 11.65 -15.41
CA PRO A 9 -28.91 11.74 -16.36
C PRO A 9 -27.72 10.98 -15.79
N GLU A 10 -27.23 10.00 -16.55
CA GLU A 10 -25.90 9.42 -16.38
C GLU A 10 -24.90 10.54 -16.62
N ASN A 11 -24.58 11.28 -15.56
CA ASN A 11 -23.39 12.09 -15.56
C ASN A 11 -22.23 11.11 -15.69
N ASP A 12 -21.57 11.14 -16.85
CA ASP A 12 -20.25 10.58 -17.05
C ASP A 12 -19.36 11.12 -15.92
N HIS A 13 -19.19 10.30 -14.88
CA HIS A 13 -18.17 10.53 -13.89
C HIS A 13 -16.85 10.58 -14.66
N PRO A 14 -16.02 11.61 -14.48
CA PRO A 14 -14.69 11.57 -15.07
C PRO A 14 -14.04 10.30 -14.55
N HIS A 15 -13.79 9.35 -15.47
CA HIS A 15 -13.01 8.18 -15.18
C HIS A 15 -11.75 8.67 -14.49
N ILE A 16 -11.62 8.36 -13.20
CA ILE A 16 -10.35 8.40 -12.51
C ILE A 16 -9.51 7.43 -13.33
N GLU A 17 -8.68 7.96 -14.22
CA GLU A 17 -7.67 7.18 -14.91
C GLU A 17 -6.97 6.40 -13.80
N GLU A 18 -7.00 5.07 -13.89
CA GLU A 18 -6.36 4.18 -12.92
C GLU A 18 -4.85 4.44 -12.98
N ILE A 19 -4.35 5.39 -12.19
CA ILE A 19 -2.91 5.66 -12.01
C ILE A 19 -2.36 4.68 -10.97
N SER A 20 -2.69 3.40 -11.09
CA SER A 20 -2.01 2.36 -10.30
C SER A 20 -1.58 1.28 -11.28
N ASN A 21 -0.30 1.28 -11.64
CA ASN A 21 0.31 0.21 -12.43
C ASN A 21 0.40 -1.12 -11.65
N THR A 22 -0.28 -1.25 -10.51
CA THR A 22 -0.22 -2.42 -9.63
C THR A 22 -1.50 -3.23 -9.74
N SER A 23 -1.36 -4.55 -9.68
CA SER A 23 -2.49 -5.47 -9.78
C SER A 23 -3.47 -5.26 -8.62
N PRO A 24 -4.80 -5.10 -8.88
CA PRO A 24 -5.79 -4.92 -7.81
C PRO A 24 -5.79 -6.05 -6.77
N LYS A 25 -5.35 -7.25 -7.17
CA LYS A 25 -5.17 -8.39 -6.27
C LYS A 25 -4.03 -8.15 -5.27
N VAL A 26 -2.92 -7.57 -5.74
CA VAL A 26 -1.76 -7.23 -4.89
C VAL A 26 -2.14 -6.09 -3.94
N GLU A 27 -2.80 -5.04 -4.45
CA GLU A 27 -3.28 -3.94 -3.59
C GLU A 27 -4.17 -4.44 -2.46
N SER A 28 -5.16 -5.28 -2.79
CA SER A 28 -6.08 -5.86 -1.80
C SER A 28 -5.36 -6.76 -0.79
N ALA A 29 -4.39 -7.57 -1.25
CA ALA A 29 -3.61 -8.45 -0.38
C ALA A 29 -2.73 -7.65 0.59
N VAL A 30 -2.06 -6.60 0.11
CA VAL A 30 -1.24 -5.71 0.94
C VAL A 30 -2.09 -4.95 1.95
N MET A 31 -3.23 -4.39 1.52
CA MET A 31 -4.15 -3.70 2.41
C MET A 31 -4.66 -4.62 3.52
N LYS A 32 -5.10 -5.83 3.17
CA LYS A 32 -5.51 -6.85 4.14
C LYS A 32 -4.39 -7.19 5.12
N LEU A 33 -3.17 -7.41 4.61
CA LEU A 33 -2.00 -7.71 5.42
C LEU A 33 -1.72 -6.61 6.46
N ILE A 34 -1.80 -5.34 6.06
CA ILE A 34 -1.59 -4.20 6.96
C ILE A 34 -2.68 -4.14 8.03
N VAL A 35 -3.95 -4.30 7.64
CA VAL A 35 -5.09 -4.32 8.58
C VAL A 35 -4.93 -5.45 9.59
N ASP A 36 -4.64 -6.66 9.11
CA ASP A 36 -4.39 -7.82 9.98
C ASP A 36 -3.19 -7.55 10.89
N GLY A 37 -2.17 -6.85 10.39
CA GLY A 37 -1.00 -6.45 11.16
C GLY A 37 -1.32 -5.54 12.35
N TYR A 38 -2.17 -4.54 12.13
CA TYR A 38 -2.63 -3.64 13.20
C TYR A 38 -3.51 -4.35 14.23
N LEU A 39 -4.24 -5.38 13.83
CA LEU A 39 -5.15 -6.11 14.73
C LEU A 39 -4.45 -7.24 15.50
N HIS A 40 -3.49 -7.92 14.87
CA HIS A 40 -2.94 -9.18 15.36
C HIS A 40 -1.41 -9.19 15.50
N GLY A 41 -0.73 -8.08 15.23
CA GLY A 41 0.74 -7.97 15.33
C GLY A 41 1.46 -8.42 14.06
N ALA A 42 2.57 -9.15 14.16
CA ALA A 42 3.30 -9.58 12.97
C ALA A 42 2.47 -10.55 12.12
N GLN A 43 2.35 -10.30 10.82
CA GLN A 43 1.56 -11.09 9.87
C GLN A 43 2.33 -11.33 8.57
N THR A 44 1.99 -12.42 7.89
CA THR A 44 2.53 -12.76 6.57
C THR A 44 1.43 -13.27 5.65
N CYS A 45 1.59 -13.06 4.34
CA CYS A 45 0.76 -13.71 3.32
C CYS A 45 1.61 -14.15 2.12
N GLU A 46 1.24 -15.28 1.53
CA GLU A 46 1.83 -15.77 0.29
C GLU A 46 0.96 -15.33 -0.89
N LEU A 47 1.60 -14.79 -1.92
CA LEU A 47 0.95 -14.35 -3.14
C LEU A 47 0.93 -15.46 -4.20
N HIS A 48 0.15 -15.23 -5.26
CA HIS A 48 -0.05 -16.18 -6.36
C HIS A 48 1.22 -16.46 -7.19
N ASP A 49 2.20 -15.57 -7.15
CA ASP A 49 3.53 -15.70 -7.76
C ASP A 49 4.53 -16.44 -6.85
N GLY A 50 4.11 -16.85 -5.65
CA GLY A 50 4.95 -17.50 -4.65
C GLY A 50 5.75 -16.54 -3.76
N LYS A 51 5.66 -15.21 -3.95
CA LYS A 51 6.30 -14.26 -3.04
C LYS A 51 5.60 -14.24 -1.69
N ILE A 52 6.40 -14.15 -0.63
CA ILE A 52 5.90 -14.01 0.74
C ILE A 52 6.03 -12.56 1.17
N LEU A 53 4.90 -11.91 1.43
CA LEU A 53 4.86 -10.58 2.03
C LEU A 53 4.71 -10.69 3.54
N GLY A 54 5.39 -9.80 4.27
CA GLY A 54 5.30 -9.73 5.72
C GLY A 54 5.16 -8.31 6.22
N VAL A 55 4.42 -8.13 7.30
CA VAL A 55 4.35 -6.88 8.06
C VAL A 55 4.61 -7.14 9.53
N SER A 56 5.36 -6.25 10.19
CA SER A 56 5.50 -6.22 11.64
C SER A 56 5.28 -4.78 12.11
N ILE A 57 4.37 -4.60 13.06
CA ILE A 57 4.02 -3.28 13.59
C ILE A 57 4.48 -3.20 15.04
N HIS A 58 5.37 -2.24 15.31
CA HIS A 58 5.83 -1.93 16.66
C HIS A 58 5.16 -0.66 17.14
N HIS A 59 4.26 -0.80 18.11
CA HIS A 59 3.53 0.31 18.71
C HIS A 59 4.37 1.08 19.71
N GLY A 60 4.21 2.40 19.74
CA GLY A 60 4.95 3.29 20.63
C GLY A 60 4.50 4.74 20.54
N ALA A 61 5.42 5.68 20.82
CA ALA A 61 5.16 7.10 20.59
C ALA A 61 4.94 7.41 19.09
N CYS A 62 5.64 6.66 18.24
CA CYS A 62 5.38 6.53 16.81
C CYS A 62 5.23 5.05 16.49
N ASP A 63 4.26 4.69 15.66
CA ASP A 63 4.15 3.32 15.16
C ASP A 63 5.22 3.09 14.09
N ASN A 64 5.95 1.99 14.20
CA ASN A 64 6.91 1.59 13.18
C ASN A 64 6.37 0.37 12.44
N VAL A 65 6.04 0.55 11.17
CA VAL A 65 5.52 -0.50 10.29
C VAL A 65 6.66 -0.99 9.41
N HIS A 66 7.11 -2.22 9.65
CA HIS A 66 8.15 -2.89 8.89
C HIS A 66 7.52 -3.78 7.84
N PHE A 67 7.97 -3.66 6.60
CA PHE A 67 7.52 -4.49 5.49
C PHE A 67 8.65 -5.37 4.97
N PHE A 68 8.29 -6.62 4.69
CA PHE A 68 9.19 -7.68 4.29
C PHE A 68 8.71 -8.31 3.00
N ILE A 69 9.65 -8.66 2.12
CA ILE A 69 9.43 -9.47 0.93
C ILE A 69 10.41 -10.64 0.98
N ASP A 70 9.90 -11.86 0.96
CA ASP A 70 10.68 -13.11 1.08
C ASP A 70 11.64 -13.08 2.28
N ASN A 71 11.09 -12.68 3.44
CA ASN A 71 11.80 -12.50 4.73
C ASN A 71 12.89 -11.40 4.74
N ASN A 72 13.06 -10.65 3.65
CA ASN A 72 13.99 -9.53 3.60
C ASN A 72 13.27 -8.24 4.02
N HIS A 73 13.80 -7.53 5.02
CA HIS A 73 13.31 -6.21 5.40
C HIS A 73 13.56 -5.21 4.27
N LYS A 74 12.50 -4.66 3.67
CA LYS A 74 12.59 -3.73 2.54
C LYS A 74 12.37 -2.30 2.96
N ILE A 75 11.31 -2.03 3.72
CA ILE A 75 10.91 -0.67 4.04
C ILE A 75 10.36 -0.57 5.46
N THR A 76 10.62 0.56 6.12
CA THR A 76 9.94 0.96 7.35
C THR A 76 9.23 2.28 7.15
N VAL A 77 7.95 2.33 7.50
CA VAL A 77 7.17 3.55 7.59
C VAL A 77 6.91 3.85 9.06
N GLU A 78 7.31 5.03 9.49
CA GLU A 78 6.97 5.60 10.78
C GLU A 78 5.67 6.37 10.66
N VAL A 79 4.70 6.10 11.53
CA VAL A 79 3.39 6.76 11.58
C VAL A 79 3.24 7.48 12.91
N HIS A 80 2.97 8.78 12.85
CA HIS A 80 2.76 9.62 14.03
C HIS A 80 1.72 10.71 13.74
N GLN A 81 0.67 10.78 14.56
CA GLN A 81 -0.38 11.81 14.47
C GLN A 81 -1.00 11.96 13.07
N GLY A 82 -1.22 10.84 12.37
CA GLY A 82 -1.80 10.83 11.01
C GLY A 82 -0.81 11.24 9.91
N MET A 83 0.45 11.48 10.24
CA MET A 83 1.53 11.69 9.28
C MET A 83 2.38 10.42 9.17
N SER A 84 2.83 10.12 7.95
CA SER A 84 3.66 8.96 7.66
C SER A 84 4.96 9.39 6.99
N ARG A 85 6.06 8.73 7.35
CA ARG A 85 7.38 8.96 6.75
C ARG A 85 8.11 7.64 6.55
N ILE A 86 8.71 7.46 5.39
CA ILE A 86 9.66 6.36 5.16
C ILE A 86 10.95 6.66 5.94
N THR A 87 11.31 5.79 6.88
CA THR A 87 12.53 5.94 7.70
C THR A 87 13.63 4.97 7.29
N VAL A 88 13.27 3.86 6.65
CA VAL A 88 14.21 2.86 6.15
C VAL A 88 13.74 2.40 4.78
N MET A 89 14.66 2.35 3.81
CA MET A 89 14.49 1.63 2.55
C MET A 89 15.79 0.90 2.22
N LYS A 90 15.71 -0.43 2.03
CA LYS A 90 16.85 -1.32 1.85
C LYS A 90 16.66 -2.18 0.61
N ASN A 91 17.77 -2.63 0.02
CA ASN A 91 17.79 -3.62 -1.07
C ASN A 91 16.81 -3.26 -2.18
N LYS A 92 16.99 -2.05 -2.75
CA LYS A 92 16.14 -1.37 -3.73
C LYS A 92 16.12 -2.14 -5.07
N ASN A 93 15.46 -3.29 -5.10
CA ASN A 93 15.17 -4.01 -6.33
C ASN A 93 13.91 -3.40 -6.98
N ILE A 94 13.99 -3.09 -8.27
CA ILE A 94 12.86 -2.56 -9.03
C ILE A 94 11.71 -3.57 -9.12
N GLU A 95 12.00 -4.87 -9.10
CA GLU A 95 10.98 -5.93 -9.11
C GLU A 95 10.12 -5.95 -7.85
N ASP A 96 10.58 -5.31 -6.77
CA ASP A 96 9.81 -5.24 -5.52
C ASP A 96 8.86 -4.03 -5.50
N ILE A 97 8.95 -3.13 -6.49
CA ILE A 97 8.18 -1.88 -6.53
C ILE A 97 6.68 -2.14 -6.56
N GLU A 98 6.25 -3.24 -7.21
CA GLU A 98 4.83 -3.59 -7.35
C GLU A 98 4.17 -3.94 -6.01
N TYR A 99 4.95 -4.32 -4.99
CA TYR A 99 4.47 -4.60 -3.63
C TYR A 99 4.73 -3.42 -2.69
N ILE A 100 5.80 -2.66 -2.94
CA ILE A 100 6.17 -1.50 -2.14
C ILE A 100 5.21 -0.34 -2.36
N LEU A 101 4.80 -0.05 -3.61
CA LEU A 101 3.88 1.06 -3.89
C LEU A 101 2.53 0.89 -3.17
N PRO A 102 1.84 -0.27 -3.25
CA PRO A 102 0.60 -0.49 -2.51
C PRO A 102 0.80 -0.39 -1.00
N PHE A 103 1.93 -0.89 -0.49
CA PHE A 103 2.26 -0.79 0.93
C PHE A 103 2.38 0.67 1.37
N THR A 104 3.16 1.48 0.66
CA THR A 104 3.36 2.90 0.99
C THR A 104 2.10 3.74 0.81
N LYS A 105 1.25 3.36 -0.16
CA LYS A 105 -0.04 4.00 -0.44
C LYS A 105 -1.01 3.87 0.73
N CYS A 106 -1.00 2.75 1.45
CA CYS A 106 -1.79 2.59 2.68
C CYS A 106 -1.44 3.59 3.78
N PHE A 107 -0.27 4.23 3.70
CA PHE A 107 0.20 5.25 4.64
C PHE A 107 0.13 6.67 4.07
N GLY A 108 -0.46 6.86 2.90
CA GLY A 108 -0.56 8.17 2.25
C GLY A 108 0.76 8.69 1.68
N VAL A 109 1.77 7.84 1.52
CA VAL A 109 3.03 8.21 0.87
C VAL A 109 2.84 8.12 -0.65
N THR A 110 3.20 9.18 -1.37
CA THR A 110 2.98 9.26 -2.81
C THR A 110 4.01 8.47 -3.60
N GLU A 111 3.65 7.95 -4.78
CA GLU A 111 4.58 7.20 -5.64
C GLU A 111 5.83 8.02 -5.97
N GLY A 112 5.68 9.32 -6.23
CA GLY A 112 6.81 10.22 -6.49
C GLY A 112 7.83 10.26 -5.34
N GLN A 113 7.38 10.24 -4.08
CA GLN A 113 8.26 10.19 -2.92
C GLN A 113 8.98 8.83 -2.80
N VAL A 114 8.30 7.73 -3.15
CA VAL A 114 8.92 6.40 -3.19
C VAL A 114 9.99 6.35 -4.27
N MET A 115 9.67 6.80 -5.49
CA MET A 115 10.58 6.77 -6.63
C MET A 115 11.81 7.66 -6.44
N GLN A 116 11.69 8.79 -5.73
CA GLN A 116 12.86 9.60 -5.34
C GLN A 116 13.87 8.80 -4.55
N ASN A 117 13.42 7.94 -3.62
CA ASN A 117 14.31 7.07 -2.86
C ASN A 117 15.00 6.03 -3.76
N TYR A 118 14.41 5.61 -4.88
CA TYR A 118 15.05 4.71 -5.84
C TYR A 118 16.05 5.42 -6.76
N SER A 119 15.93 6.73 -6.96
CA SER A 119 16.83 7.50 -7.83
C SER A 119 18.12 7.97 -7.16
N GLU A 120 18.20 7.95 -5.83
CA GLU A 120 19.38 8.36 -5.05
C GLU A 120 20.45 7.25 -4.91
N GLU A 121 20.76 6.53 -6.00
CA GLU A 121 21.88 5.57 -6.06
C GLU A 121 23.09 6.12 -6.81
#